data_AF-A0A2E2B6Z3-F1
#
_entry.id   AF-A0A2E2B6Z3-F1
#
_cell.length_a   1.000
_cell.length_b   1.000
_cell.length_c   1.000
_cell.angle_alpha   90.00
_cell.angle_beta   90.00
_cell.angle_gamma   90.00
#
_symmetry.space_group_name_H-M   'P 1'
#
loop_
_entity.id
_entity.type
_entity.pdbx_description
1 polymer ?
#
loop_
_entity_poly.entity_id
_entity_poly.type
_entity_poly.pdbx_seq_one_letter_code
_entity_poly.pdbx_strand_id
1 'polypeptide(L)'
;MPRTPHASVKLKHRITSLERWGMRESADFQSQSVACIQEAGFNGVLVNGGSGIGPDMMTPESLVHSDVIPDLMPRTIKGNQREMNRRCELLTEVDIKPWICMWGVPGADTSSGTAAAESNRLFSRLTRHEIQAKFDRTPDIFGQRGAGGLSWRGSRPLCISHPTVQAYYRDLIQQLIKTYCLQGIFYFPGDHQPETCDDNCPRCKATGKDSWQRMLEYVNMLYEAAIGVNPDFKMYFTFWNVRDTDPERARIKQMISQLHPGLGICMSLSDVGYDERPGGQMQFDQPWVIRAQPGELFVTTAKLAHEQQRPIMAMGEISQAELWDPVCHNMPNPQKVLQWLTHANQVPGIDAICDFWGHRRPYHSHANHRAMHAWLDDPTASHDVLLQRSIAAHYGLPDDKPQLLEQAIACQKAFDKTVDEWALLAWSQRFSYAIGRDAARGRLYTALIPQTFKKIDAGFWDQRFKVQCEDGMRFMELQLKDSKAWLKIAEQFNEWSIQLDAAGNMAGARLAKRESLNIALAAELIASQGRTLGSLHAYNTGDTQSLGQIIDQEIDARERQLLITGELGDGAGINVRLVSEDIQNMRLYLSHDAFPDVDDALFSFTATPYTV
;
A
#
# COMPACT_ATOMS: atom_id res chain seq x y z
N MET A 1 -25.06 36.90 2.04
CA MET A 1 -24.83 36.77 0.60
C MET A 1 -25.32 35.39 0.17
N PRO A 2 -26.11 35.25 -0.90
CA PRO A 2 -26.52 33.94 -1.40
C PRO A 2 -25.26 33.20 -1.90
N ARG A 3 -25.01 32.00 -1.40
CA ARG A 3 -23.91 31.13 -1.85
C ARG A 3 -24.12 30.82 -3.33
N THR A 4 -23.17 31.22 -4.17
CA THR A 4 -23.05 30.77 -5.56
C THR A 4 -23.13 29.24 -5.57
N PRO A 5 -23.82 28.59 -6.53
CA PRO A 5 -23.86 27.14 -6.59
C PRO A 5 -22.41 26.62 -6.70
N HIS A 6 -21.91 25.97 -5.65
CA HIS A 6 -20.61 25.32 -5.67
C HIS A 6 -20.61 24.34 -6.85
N ALA A 7 -19.58 24.38 -7.70
CA ALA A 7 -19.38 23.33 -8.68
C ALA A 7 -19.41 21.98 -7.94
N SER A 8 -20.40 21.14 -8.23
CA SER A 8 -20.62 19.92 -7.45
C SER A 8 -19.39 19.03 -7.56
N VAL A 9 -18.78 18.68 -6.43
CA VAL A 9 -17.69 17.68 -6.35
C VAL A 9 -18.14 16.42 -7.08
N LYS A 10 -17.41 16.01 -8.13
CA LYS A 10 -17.74 14.81 -8.91
C LYS A 10 -17.44 13.53 -8.14
N LEU A 11 -16.50 13.58 -7.19
CA LEU A 11 -15.99 12.45 -6.41
C LEU A 11 -17.01 12.00 -5.34
N LYS A 12 -18.11 11.39 -5.79
CA LYS A 12 -19.22 10.88 -4.97
C LYS A 12 -18.76 9.80 -4.00
N HIS A 13 -17.87 8.91 -4.44
CA HIS A 13 -17.34 7.81 -3.62
C HIS A 13 -15.87 8.05 -3.30
N ARG A 14 -15.52 8.07 -2.03
CA ARG A 14 -14.16 8.25 -1.53
C ARG A 14 -13.89 7.09 -0.60
N ILE A 15 -13.24 6.07 -1.14
CA ILE A 15 -13.11 4.75 -0.52
C ILE A 15 -11.69 4.57 0.03
N THR A 16 -11.54 3.92 1.18
CA THR A 16 -10.24 3.51 1.70
C THR A 16 -10.23 2.06 2.19
N SER A 17 -9.06 1.43 2.22
CA SER A 17 -8.82 0.11 2.82
C SER A 17 -8.60 0.21 4.33
N LEU A 18 -9.05 -0.77 5.11
CA LEU A 18 -8.81 -0.83 6.57
C LEU A 18 -7.40 -1.26 6.97
N GLU A 19 -6.73 -2.06 6.13
CA GLU A 19 -5.54 -2.82 6.52
C GLU A 19 -4.36 -1.92 6.92
N ARG A 20 -4.12 -0.83 6.17
CA ARG A 20 -3.12 0.16 6.58
C ARG A 20 -3.71 1.28 7.37
N TRP A 21 -5.00 1.33 7.74
CA TRP A 21 -5.35 2.12 8.92
C TRP A 21 -4.69 1.56 10.18
N GLY A 22 -3.97 0.43 10.14
CA GLY A 22 -3.48 -0.21 11.36
C GLY A 22 -4.62 -0.86 12.14
N MET A 23 -5.80 -0.97 11.52
CA MET A 23 -6.84 -1.89 11.94
C MET A 23 -6.47 -3.25 11.38
N ARG A 24 -5.47 -3.90 12.01
CA ARG A 24 -4.91 -5.19 11.59
C ARG A 24 -5.44 -6.36 12.42
N GLU A 25 -6.17 -6.07 13.47
CA GLU A 25 -6.94 -7.04 14.22
C GLU A 25 -8.36 -6.52 14.45
N SER A 26 -9.32 -7.42 14.63
CA SER A 26 -10.70 -7.08 15.02
C SER A 26 -10.80 -6.06 16.17
N ALA A 27 -9.89 -6.12 17.14
CA ALA A 27 -9.86 -5.22 18.30
C ALA A 27 -9.58 -3.75 17.94
N ASP A 28 -8.95 -3.49 16.80
CA ASP A 28 -8.57 -2.14 16.35
C ASP A 28 -9.73 -1.41 15.66
N PHE A 29 -10.76 -2.13 15.23
CA PHE A 29 -11.92 -1.55 14.55
C PHE A 29 -12.92 -1.03 15.58
N GLN A 30 -12.74 0.23 16.00
CA GLN A 30 -13.53 0.90 17.03
C GLN A 30 -14.11 2.21 16.49
N SER A 31 -15.13 2.76 17.17
CA SER A 31 -15.78 4.01 16.76
C SER A 31 -14.77 5.17 16.60
N GLN A 32 -13.72 5.20 17.42
CA GLN A 32 -12.64 6.20 17.32
C GLN A 32 -11.87 6.07 16.00
N SER A 33 -11.47 4.86 15.63
CA SER A 33 -10.75 4.59 14.39
C SER A 33 -11.61 4.91 13.15
N VAL A 34 -12.91 4.63 13.23
CA VAL A 34 -13.91 4.96 12.21
C VAL A 34 -14.12 6.48 12.08
N ALA A 35 -14.13 7.21 13.21
CA ALA A 35 -14.19 8.66 13.21
C ALA A 35 -12.98 9.27 12.48
N CYS A 36 -11.78 8.70 12.61
CA CYS A 36 -10.61 9.17 11.86
C CYS A 36 -10.77 9.02 10.33
N ILE A 37 -11.46 7.98 9.86
CA ILE A 37 -11.76 7.81 8.42
C ILE A 37 -12.71 8.89 7.93
N GLN A 38 -13.76 9.17 8.72
CA GLN A 38 -14.72 10.23 8.43
C GLN A 38 -14.05 11.61 8.43
N GLU A 39 -13.26 11.88 9.48
CA GLU A 39 -12.43 13.07 9.63
C GLU A 39 -11.34 13.18 8.57
N ALA A 40 -11.00 12.11 7.86
CA ALA A 40 -10.12 12.19 6.70
C ALA A 40 -10.85 12.62 5.44
N GLY A 41 -12.19 12.48 5.39
CA GLY A 41 -13.05 12.86 4.28
C GLY A 41 -13.50 11.67 3.42
N PHE A 42 -13.17 10.44 3.81
CA PHE A 42 -13.68 9.23 3.15
C PHE A 42 -15.14 8.97 3.54
N ASN A 43 -15.91 8.44 2.60
CA ASN A 43 -17.32 8.04 2.83
C ASN A 43 -17.59 6.58 2.44
N GLY A 44 -16.53 5.83 2.12
CA GLY A 44 -16.60 4.39 1.86
C GLY A 44 -15.39 3.66 2.42
N VAL A 45 -15.58 2.40 2.82
CA VAL A 45 -14.53 1.57 3.42
C VAL A 45 -14.61 0.13 2.90
N LEU A 46 -13.47 -0.44 2.51
CA LEU A 46 -13.35 -1.88 2.21
C LEU A 46 -13.31 -2.68 3.52
N VAL A 47 -14.47 -3.19 3.97
CA VAL A 47 -14.64 -3.75 5.33
C VAL A 47 -13.97 -5.11 5.55
N ASN A 48 -13.69 -5.82 4.47
CA ASN A 48 -12.90 -7.05 4.47
C ASN A 48 -11.42 -6.80 4.06
N GLY A 49 -11.01 -5.54 3.91
CA GLY A 49 -9.65 -5.08 3.62
C GLY A 49 -9.31 -4.81 2.15
N GLY A 50 -8.02 -4.58 1.87
CA GLY A 50 -7.50 -4.09 0.58
C GLY A 50 -6.38 -4.96 -0.02
N SER A 51 -5.16 -4.44 -0.13
CA SER A 51 -4.01 -5.02 -0.87
C SER A 51 -3.49 -6.37 -0.39
N GLY A 52 -3.38 -6.56 0.93
CA GLY A 52 -3.48 -7.85 1.54
C GLY A 52 -4.94 -7.97 1.94
N ILE A 53 -5.46 -9.19 2.06
CA ILE A 53 -6.74 -9.31 2.76
C ILE A 53 -6.61 -8.53 4.06
N GLY A 54 -7.70 -7.87 4.43
CA GLY A 54 -7.73 -7.08 5.64
C GLY A 54 -7.23 -7.84 6.86
N PRO A 55 -7.05 -7.10 7.97
CA PRO A 55 -6.68 -7.61 9.29
C PRO A 55 -6.88 -9.12 9.55
N ASP A 56 -8.11 -9.61 9.31
CA ASP A 56 -8.58 -10.91 9.77
C ASP A 56 -8.84 -11.94 8.67
N MET A 57 -8.27 -11.76 7.46
CA MET A 57 -8.36 -12.77 6.40
C MET A 57 -9.81 -13.13 5.99
N MET A 58 -10.75 -12.19 6.14
CA MET A 58 -12.18 -12.41 5.82
C MET A 58 -12.42 -12.37 4.31
N THR A 59 -12.42 -13.53 3.66
CA THR A 59 -12.80 -13.60 2.25
C THR A 59 -14.31 -13.56 2.08
N PRO A 60 -14.83 -13.12 0.92
CA PRO A 60 -16.26 -13.09 0.64
C PRO A 60 -16.98 -14.41 0.95
N GLU A 61 -16.33 -15.54 0.67
CA GLU A 61 -16.84 -16.90 0.90
C GLU A 61 -16.97 -17.28 2.38
N SER A 62 -16.30 -16.53 3.26
CA SER A 62 -16.37 -16.74 4.70
C SER A 62 -17.42 -15.88 5.40
N LEU A 63 -18.09 -14.99 4.66
CA LEU A 63 -19.00 -13.99 5.21
C LEU A 63 -20.47 -14.40 5.11
N VAL A 64 -20.86 -15.32 4.23
CA VAL A 64 -22.26 -15.76 4.09
C VAL A 64 -22.34 -17.25 3.81
N HIS A 65 -23.51 -17.82 4.12
CA HIS A 65 -23.78 -19.21 3.81
C HIS A 65 -24.33 -19.30 2.39
N SER A 66 -23.91 -20.34 1.65
CA SER A 66 -24.50 -20.67 0.35
C SER A 66 -24.93 -22.12 0.35
N ASP A 67 -26.17 -22.37 -0.03
CA ASP A 67 -26.72 -23.73 -0.09
C ASP A 67 -26.17 -24.53 -1.27
N VAL A 68 -25.48 -23.86 -2.22
CA VAL A 68 -24.90 -24.51 -3.41
C VAL A 68 -23.63 -25.29 -3.04
N ILE A 69 -22.77 -24.69 -2.21
CA ILE A 69 -21.57 -25.34 -1.66
C ILE A 69 -21.52 -24.99 -0.15
N PRO A 70 -22.31 -25.68 0.69
CA PRO A 70 -22.52 -25.30 2.10
C PRO A 70 -21.27 -25.48 2.97
N ASP A 71 -20.36 -26.34 2.54
CA ASP A 71 -19.19 -26.76 3.32
C ASP A 71 -17.93 -25.97 3.04
N LEU A 72 -18.01 -24.78 2.42
CA LEU A 72 -16.80 -23.99 2.22
C LEU A 72 -16.21 -23.56 3.58
N MET A 73 -16.82 -22.66 4.36
CA MET A 73 -16.22 -22.15 5.61
C MET A 73 -17.08 -22.32 6.89
N PRO A 74 -17.65 -23.51 7.20
CA PRO A 74 -18.71 -23.64 8.20
C PRO A 74 -18.28 -23.32 9.65
N ARG A 75 -16.98 -23.45 9.99
CA ARG A 75 -16.50 -23.22 11.37
C ARG A 75 -16.18 -21.77 11.68
N THR A 76 -15.70 -21.01 10.69
CA THR A 76 -15.31 -19.60 10.86
C THR A 76 -16.44 -18.64 10.50
N ILE A 77 -17.41 -19.08 9.67
CA ILE A 77 -18.50 -18.23 9.15
C ILE A 77 -19.23 -17.44 10.24
N LYS A 78 -19.62 -18.07 11.35
CA LYS A 78 -20.36 -17.39 12.44
C LYS A 78 -19.52 -16.33 13.16
N GLY A 79 -18.19 -16.50 13.20
CA GLY A 79 -17.27 -15.52 13.76
C GLY A 79 -17.14 -14.33 12.82
N ASN A 80 -16.87 -14.62 11.54
CA ASN A 80 -16.69 -13.60 10.50
C ASN A 80 -17.97 -12.80 10.27
N GLN A 81 -19.14 -13.44 10.28
CA GLN A 81 -20.45 -12.76 10.19
C GLN A 81 -20.69 -11.79 11.34
N ARG A 82 -20.39 -12.20 12.58
CA ARG A 82 -20.52 -11.34 13.75
C ARG A 82 -19.62 -10.11 13.63
N GLU A 83 -18.38 -10.31 13.22
CA GLU A 83 -17.41 -9.23 13.04
C GLU A 83 -17.78 -8.30 11.88
N MET A 84 -18.26 -8.85 10.76
CA MET A 84 -18.72 -8.09 9.61
C MET A 84 -19.96 -7.24 9.94
N ASN A 85 -20.95 -7.80 10.64
CA ASN A 85 -22.12 -7.05 11.11
C ASN A 85 -21.71 -5.89 12.01
N ARG A 86 -20.86 -6.16 13.02
CA ARG A 86 -20.32 -5.14 13.91
C ARG A 86 -19.64 -4.00 13.13
N ARG A 87 -18.86 -4.34 12.09
CA ARG A 87 -18.21 -3.34 11.22
C ARG A 87 -19.22 -2.49 10.45
N CYS A 88 -20.18 -3.14 9.80
CA CYS A 88 -21.23 -2.46 9.05
C CYS A 88 -22.06 -1.54 9.93
N GLU A 89 -22.40 -1.97 11.14
CA GLU A 89 -23.12 -1.16 12.14
C GLU A 89 -22.33 0.10 12.51
N LEU A 90 -21.07 -0.06 12.93
CA LEU A 90 -20.18 1.05 13.29
C LEU A 90 -19.97 2.07 12.15
N LEU A 91 -19.85 1.61 10.89
CA LEU A 91 -19.73 2.52 9.75
C LEU A 91 -21.04 3.24 9.47
N THR A 92 -22.18 2.56 9.61
CA THR A 92 -23.50 3.14 9.38
C THR A 92 -23.81 4.23 10.40
N GLU A 93 -23.37 4.07 11.65
CA GLU A 93 -23.52 5.07 12.72
C GLU A 93 -22.89 6.42 12.38
N VAL A 94 -21.86 6.44 11.53
CA VAL A 94 -21.16 7.67 11.08
C VAL A 94 -21.37 7.99 9.60
N ASP A 95 -22.40 7.41 8.98
CA ASP A 95 -22.73 7.58 7.55
C ASP A 95 -21.59 7.21 6.58
N ILE A 96 -20.69 6.31 6.98
CA ILE A 96 -19.71 5.69 6.07
C ILE A 96 -20.33 4.44 5.46
N LYS A 97 -20.20 4.28 4.14
CA LYS A 97 -20.77 3.15 3.43
C LYS A 97 -19.81 1.95 3.40
N PRO A 98 -20.25 0.73 3.74
CA PRO A 98 -19.40 -0.44 3.63
C PRO A 98 -19.28 -0.91 2.17
N TRP A 99 -18.07 -1.26 1.78
CA TRP A 99 -17.69 -1.84 0.49
C TRP A 99 -16.91 -3.13 0.73
N ILE A 100 -16.88 -4.02 -0.26
CA ILE A 100 -16.07 -5.25 -0.20
C ILE A 100 -15.03 -5.25 -1.33
N CYS A 101 -13.81 -5.66 -0.99
CA CYS A 101 -12.81 -6.05 -1.97
C CYS A 101 -12.99 -7.55 -2.31
N MET A 102 -13.12 -7.87 -3.59
CA MET A 102 -13.17 -9.25 -4.08
C MET A 102 -11.99 -9.50 -5.00
N TRP A 103 -11.32 -10.64 -4.82
CA TRP A 103 -10.20 -11.04 -5.66
C TRP A 103 -10.62 -12.10 -6.69
N GLY A 104 -9.77 -12.33 -7.68
CA GLY A 104 -9.90 -13.48 -8.57
C GLY A 104 -9.85 -14.82 -7.81
N VAL A 105 -10.27 -15.88 -8.48
CA VAL A 105 -10.42 -17.22 -7.93
C VAL A 105 -9.34 -18.13 -8.54
N PRO A 106 -8.20 -18.37 -7.88
CA PRO A 106 -7.09 -19.13 -8.43
C PRO A 106 -7.49 -20.58 -8.73
N GLY A 107 -6.77 -21.11 -9.71
CA GLY A 107 -7.10 -22.36 -10.35
C GLY A 107 -6.88 -23.62 -9.52
N ALA A 108 -7.56 -24.68 -9.97
CA ALA A 108 -7.71 -25.93 -9.24
C ALA A 108 -6.62 -26.99 -9.41
N ASP A 109 -5.89 -26.93 -10.53
CA ASP A 109 -5.03 -28.04 -10.94
C ASP A 109 -3.60 -27.58 -11.27
N THR A 110 -3.42 -26.37 -11.80
CA THR A 110 -2.17 -25.61 -11.86
C THR A 110 -2.55 -24.15 -12.06
N SER A 111 -1.92 -23.23 -11.34
CA SER A 111 -2.06 -21.81 -11.62
C SER A 111 -0.77 -21.12 -11.21
N SER A 112 -0.36 -20.10 -11.95
CA SER A 112 0.76 -19.21 -11.62
C SER A 112 0.57 -18.41 -10.32
N GLY A 113 -0.55 -18.58 -9.61
CA GLY A 113 -0.81 -18.03 -8.28
C GLY A 113 -0.01 -18.74 -7.18
N THR A 114 1.25 -18.34 -7.02
CA THR A 114 2.07 -18.33 -5.79
C THR A 114 1.79 -19.41 -4.73
N ALA A 115 2.27 -20.64 -4.97
CA ALA A 115 2.55 -21.59 -3.87
C ALA A 115 3.63 -21.08 -2.89
N ALA A 116 4.33 -20.00 -3.23
CA ALA A 116 5.42 -19.40 -2.46
C ALA A 116 5.00 -18.22 -1.55
N ALA A 117 3.70 -17.91 -1.42
CA ALA A 117 3.28 -16.81 -0.56
C ALA A 117 3.36 -17.22 0.94
N GLU A 118 4.27 -16.59 1.68
CA GLU A 118 4.56 -16.85 3.11
C GLU A 118 3.34 -16.74 4.05
N SER A 119 2.27 -16.10 3.63
CA SER A 119 1.05 -15.85 4.39
C SER A 119 0.18 -17.08 4.61
N ASN A 120 0.54 -18.24 4.04
CA ASN A 120 -0.05 -19.53 4.39
C ASN A 120 -0.09 -19.78 5.90
N ARG A 121 0.90 -19.28 6.64
CA ARG A 121 1.01 -19.34 8.11
C ARG A 121 -0.21 -18.80 8.88
N LEU A 122 -1.06 -17.97 8.28
CA LEU A 122 -2.23 -17.40 8.96
C LEU A 122 -3.42 -18.36 9.03
N PHE A 123 -3.49 -19.37 8.15
CA PHE A 123 -4.43 -20.47 8.34
C PHE A 123 -3.89 -21.43 9.38
N SER A 124 -4.68 -21.68 10.43
CA SER A 124 -4.36 -22.73 11.39
C SER A 124 -4.12 -24.05 10.66
N ARG A 125 -3.19 -24.86 11.15
CA ARG A 125 -2.91 -26.19 10.60
C ARG A 125 -4.18 -27.04 10.49
N LEU A 126 -5.10 -26.89 11.44
CA LEU A 126 -6.40 -27.55 11.46
C LEU A 126 -7.29 -27.13 10.27
N THR A 127 -7.40 -25.83 10.00
CA THR A 127 -8.15 -25.30 8.86
C THR A 127 -7.60 -25.84 7.54
N ARG A 128 -6.27 -25.90 7.39
CA ARG A 128 -5.66 -26.46 6.18
C ARG A 128 -5.96 -27.95 5.98
N HIS A 129 -5.89 -28.76 7.03
CA HIS A 129 -6.24 -30.18 6.96
C HIS A 129 -7.73 -30.40 6.66
N GLU A 130 -8.62 -29.57 7.21
CA GLU A 130 -10.05 -29.62 6.89
C GLU A 130 -10.31 -29.31 5.42
N ILE A 131 -9.68 -28.26 4.90
CA ILE A 131 -9.78 -27.87 3.50
C ILE A 131 -9.28 -29.00 2.60
N GLN A 132 -8.12 -29.59 2.92
CA GLN A 132 -7.59 -30.72 2.16
C GLN A 132 -8.54 -31.92 2.17
N ALA A 133 -9.04 -32.32 3.34
CA ALA A 133 -9.97 -33.44 3.46
C ALA A 133 -11.27 -33.20 2.68
N LYS A 134 -11.68 -31.94 2.47
CA LYS A 134 -12.82 -31.57 1.64
C LYS A 134 -12.50 -31.64 0.15
N PHE A 135 -11.30 -31.20 -0.26
CA PHE A 135 -10.85 -31.33 -1.64
C PHE A 135 -10.76 -32.80 -2.05
N ASP A 136 -10.23 -33.65 -1.17
CA ASP A 136 -10.13 -35.10 -1.41
C ASP A 136 -11.50 -35.78 -1.60
N ARG A 137 -12.57 -35.23 -0.99
CA ARG A 137 -13.95 -35.75 -1.12
C ARG A 137 -14.69 -35.28 -2.36
N THR A 138 -14.28 -34.14 -2.94
CA THR A 138 -14.99 -33.48 -4.05
C THR A 138 -14.00 -32.97 -5.12
N PRO A 139 -13.15 -33.85 -5.67
CA PRO A 139 -12.07 -33.47 -6.59
C PRO A 139 -12.59 -32.91 -7.93
N ASP A 140 -13.84 -33.19 -8.28
CA ASP A 140 -14.55 -32.66 -9.45
C ASP A 140 -14.76 -31.14 -9.36
N ILE A 141 -15.02 -30.62 -8.16
CA ILE A 141 -15.22 -29.20 -7.86
C ILE A 141 -13.90 -28.50 -7.50
N PHE A 142 -13.07 -29.13 -6.66
CA PHE A 142 -11.90 -28.51 -6.03
C PHE A 142 -10.55 -28.84 -6.68
N GLY A 143 -10.52 -29.72 -7.68
CA GLY A 143 -9.29 -30.13 -8.37
C GLY A 143 -8.33 -30.95 -7.51
N GLN A 144 -7.07 -31.02 -7.94
CA GLN A 144 -6.02 -31.89 -7.36
C GLN A 144 -4.92 -31.13 -6.60
N ARG A 145 -5.07 -29.82 -6.37
CA ARG A 145 -4.03 -29.01 -5.71
C ARG A 145 -3.81 -29.43 -4.25
N GLY A 146 -2.57 -29.73 -3.89
CA GLY A 146 -2.19 -30.12 -2.53
C GLY A 146 -2.25 -28.97 -1.50
N ALA A 147 -2.34 -29.31 -0.21
CA ALA A 147 -2.53 -28.39 0.91
C ALA A 147 -1.46 -27.28 1.04
N GLY A 148 -0.27 -27.49 0.49
CA GLY A 148 0.81 -26.49 0.44
C GLY A 148 0.59 -25.39 -0.60
N GLY A 149 -0.36 -25.57 -1.53
CA GLY A 149 -0.70 -24.62 -2.59
C GLY A 149 -1.94 -23.78 -2.29
N LEU A 150 -2.51 -23.86 -1.08
CA LEU A 150 -3.47 -22.87 -0.60
C LEU A 150 -2.78 -21.48 -0.63
N SER A 151 -3.50 -20.42 -0.97
CA SER A 151 -2.93 -19.06 -1.01
C SER A 151 -3.66 -18.15 -0.04
N TRP A 152 -2.99 -17.05 0.32
CA TRP A 152 -3.47 -16.10 1.29
C TRP A 152 -4.79 -15.47 0.91
N ARG A 153 -5.14 -15.30 -0.36
CA ARG A 153 -6.41 -14.70 -0.84
C ARG A 153 -7.68 -15.51 -0.45
N GLY A 154 -7.54 -16.46 0.50
CA GLY A 154 -8.49 -17.46 1.00
C GLY A 154 -9.15 -18.28 -0.09
N SER A 155 -8.53 -18.24 -1.26
CA SER A 155 -9.11 -18.71 -2.46
C SER A 155 -8.74 -20.17 -2.57
N ARG A 156 -9.78 -20.97 -2.46
CA ARG A 156 -9.67 -22.38 -2.72
C ARG A 156 -9.50 -22.55 -4.23
N PRO A 157 -8.66 -23.49 -4.67
CA PRO A 157 -8.66 -23.96 -6.05
C PRO A 157 -10.10 -24.25 -6.52
N LEU A 158 -10.74 -23.29 -7.20
CA LEU A 158 -12.11 -23.42 -7.68
C LEU A 158 -12.12 -23.07 -9.16
N CYS A 159 -12.57 -24.01 -9.98
CA CYS A 159 -12.70 -23.77 -11.40
C CYS A 159 -13.94 -22.92 -11.68
N ILE A 160 -13.77 -21.63 -12.00
CA ILE A 160 -14.88 -20.72 -12.35
C ILE A 160 -15.64 -21.13 -13.62
N SER A 161 -15.10 -22.08 -14.40
CA SER A 161 -15.80 -22.71 -15.53
C SER A 161 -16.73 -23.84 -15.11
N HIS A 162 -16.68 -24.30 -13.85
CA HIS A 162 -17.56 -25.35 -13.35
C HIS A 162 -18.96 -24.78 -13.04
N PRO A 163 -20.06 -25.34 -13.58
CA PRO A 163 -21.41 -24.80 -13.38
C PRO A 163 -21.82 -24.64 -11.91
N THR A 164 -21.51 -25.61 -11.05
CA THR A 164 -21.77 -25.52 -9.60
C THR A 164 -21.00 -24.36 -8.94
N VAL A 165 -19.77 -24.09 -9.36
CA VAL A 165 -18.97 -22.96 -8.83
C VAL A 165 -19.56 -21.63 -9.29
N GLN A 166 -20.03 -21.54 -10.53
CA GLN A 166 -20.74 -20.36 -11.02
C GLN A 166 -22.06 -20.12 -10.28
N ALA A 167 -22.83 -21.18 -10.01
CA ALA A 167 -24.05 -21.10 -9.21
C ALA A 167 -23.75 -20.66 -7.78
N TYR A 168 -22.69 -21.19 -7.18
CA TYR A 168 -22.21 -20.82 -5.85
C TYR A 168 -21.87 -19.33 -5.75
N TYR A 169 -21.05 -18.80 -6.66
CA TYR A 169 -20.69 -17.38 -6.60
C TYR A 169 -21.85 -16.44 -6.92
N ARG A 170 -22.82 -16.86 -7.75
CA ARG A 170 -24.07 -16.11 -7.92
C ARG A 170 -24.84 -15.99 -6.61
N ASP A 171 -25.07 -17.12 -5.94
CA ASP A 171 -25.74 -17.12 -4.64
C ASP A 171 -24.93 -16.33 -3.61
N LEU A 172 -23.61 -16.53 -3.52
CA LEU A 172 -22.71 -15.82 -2.62
C LEU A 172 -22.88 -14.29 -2.73
N ILE A 173 -22.82 -13.73 -3.94
CA ILE A 173 -22.98 -12.28 -4.16
C ILE A 173 -24.37 -11.81 -3.71
N GLN A 174 -25.41 -12.56 -4.05
CA GLN A 174 -26.77 -12.22 -3.66
C GLN A 174 -26.94 -12.23 -2.14
N GLN A 175 -26.38 -13.24 -1.46
CA GLN A 175 -26.42 -13.34 0.00
C GLN A 175 -25.61 -12.22 0.65
N LEU A 176 -24.42 -11.87 0.13
CA LEU A 176 -23.62 -10.76 0.65
C LEU A 176 -24.42 -9.44 0.64
N ILE A 177 -25.08 -9.13 -0.48
CA ILE A 177 -25.85 -7.89 -0.64
C ILE A 177 -27.13 -7.91 0.20
N LYS A 178 -27.80 -9.06 0.35
CA LYS A 178 -28.99 -9.18 1.21
C LYS A 178 -28.66 -9.12 2.69
N THR A 179 -27.52 -9.68 3.08
CA THR A 179 -27.13 -9.82 4.49
C THR A 179 -26.53 -8.53 5.04
N TYR A 180 -25.77 -7.80 4.22
CA TYR A 180 -25.02 -6.63 4.65
C TYR A 180 -25.45 -5.38 3.88
N CYS A 181 -25.40 -4.21 4.50
CA CYS A 181 -25.75 -2.92 3.88
C CYS A 181 -24.68 -2.38 2.91
N LEU A 182 -24.17 -3.25 2.03
CA LEU A 182 -23.07 -2.94 1.10
C LEU A 182 -23.50 -1.92 0.04
N GLN A 183 -22.62 -0.96 -0.23
CA GLN A 183 -22.80 0.04 -1.27
C GLN A 183 -22.17 -0.38 -2.60
N GLY A 184 -21.13 -1.21 -2.55
CA GLY A 184 -20.50 -1.72 -3.76
C GLY A 184 -19.36 -2.71 -3.54
N ILE A 185 -18.85 -3.22 -4.67
CA ILE A 185 -17.72 -4.13 -4.76
C ILE A 185 -16.60 -3.49 -5.57
N PHE A 186 -15.39 -3.56 -5.01
CA PHE A 186 -14.14 -3.40 -5.72
C PHE A 186 -13.66 -4.79 -6.17
N TYR A 187 -13.60 -5.05 -7.48
CA TYR A 187 -13.17 -6.35 -8.00
C TYR A 187 -11.75 -6.29 -8.55
N PHE A 188 -10.87 -7.12 -7.99
CA PHE A 188 -9.46 -7.24 -8.31
C PHE A 188 -9.19 -8.56 -9.05
N PRO A 189 -9.04 -8.57 -10.38
CA PRO A 189 -8.93 -9.82 -11.14
C PRO A 189 -7.60 -10.56 -10.90
N GLY A 190 -6.54 -9.87 -10.51
CA GLY A 190 -5.18 -10.41 -10.40
C GLY A 190 -4.14 -9.33 -10.70
N ASP A 191 -2.85 -9.62 -10.45
CA ASP A 191 -1.77 -8.64 -10.64
C ASP A 191 -1.42 -8.43 -12.13
N HIS A 192 -0.79 -9.40 -12.78
CA HIS A 192 -0.43 -9.33 -14.21
C HIS A 192 -1.31 -10.21 -15.11
N GLN A 193 -1.82 -11.30 -14.54
CA GLN A 193 -2.73 -12.25 -15.18
C GLN A 193 -3.91 -12.46 -14.23
N PRO A 194 -5.09 -12.85 -14.75
CA PRO A 194 -6.25 -13.02 -13.92
C PRO A 194 -6.00 -14.25 -13.06
N GLU A 195 -6.31 -14.15 -11.78
CA GLU A 195 -6.26 -15.29 -10.87
C GLU A 195 -7.42 -16.20 -11.19
N THR A 196 -7.17 -17.16 -12.07
CA THR A 196 -8.12 -18.20 -12.50
C THR A 196 -7.38 -19.48 -12.89
N CYS A 197 -8.12 -20.56 -13.12
CA CYS A 197 -7.59 -21.76 -13.76
C CYS A 197 -6.95 -21.43 -15.11
N ASP A 198 -5.81 -22.07 -15.38
CA ASP A 198 -5.19 -22.10 -16.69
C ASP A 198 -5.80 -23.18 -17.59
N ASP A 199 -5.25 -23.32 -18.80
CA ASP A 199 -5.75 -24.23 -19.82
C ASP A 199 -5.32 -25.69 -19.61
N ASN A 200 -4.54 -25.98 -18.55
CA ASN A 200 -4.25 -27.36 -18.14
C ASN A 200 -5.48 -28.00 -17.45
N CYS A 201 -6.40 -27.18 -16.94
CA CYS A 201 -7.66 -27.67 -16.39
C CYS A 201 -8.57 -28.17 -17.54
N PRO A 202 -8.99 -29.46 -17.57
CA PRO A 202 -9.81 -30.01 -18.66
C PRO A 202 -11.13 -29.25 -18.87
N ARG A 203 -11.71 -28.74 -17.78
CA ARG A 203 -12.94 -27.94 -17.79
C ARG A 203 -12.73 -26.60 -18.48
N CYS A 204 -11.63 -25.90 -18.20
CA CYS A 204 -11.29 -24.64 -18.84
C CYS A 204 -10.89 -24.84 -20.29
N LYS A 205 -10.15 -25.91 -20.59
CA LYS A 205 -9.84 -26.30 -21.98
C LYS A 205 -11.10 -26.56 -22.80
N ALA A 206 -12.10 -27.22 -22.21
CA ALA A 206 -13.37 -27.51 -22.87
C ALA A 206 -14.18 -26.25 -23.23
N THR A 207 -13.94 -25.09 -22.58
CA THR A 207 -14.64 -23.86 -22.96
C THR A 207 -14.10 -23.23 -24.23
N GLY A 208 -12.87 -23.57 -24.66
CA GLY A 208 -12.21 -22.96 -25.83
C GLY A 208 -11.90 -21.47 -25.67
N LYS A 209 -11.92 -20.96 -24.44
CA LYS A 209 -11.72 -19.54 -24.10
C LYS A 209 -10.39 -19.39 -23.39
N ASP A 210 -9.75 -18.23 -23.46
CA ASP A 210 -8.58 -17.93 -22.64
C ASP A 210 -8.96 -17.54 -21.19
N SER A 211 -7.95 -17.33 -20.34
CA SER A 211 -8.15 -16.99 -18.92
C SER A 211 -8.84 -15.65 -18.69
N TRP A 212 -8.64 -14.65 -19.56
CA TRP A 212 -9.31 -13.35 -19.45
C TRP A 212 -10.76 -13.43 -19.90
N GLN A 213 -11.05 -14.08 -21.02
CA GLN A 213 -12.41 -14.30 -21.48
C GLN A 213 -13.25 -14.99 -20.39
N ARG A 214 -12.69 -16.04 -19.75
CA ARG A 214 -13.34 -16.70 -18.61
C ARG A 214 -13.54 -15.77 -17.42
N MET A 215 -12.54 -14.95 -17.09
CA MET A 215 -12.63 -13.97 -15.99
C MET A 215 -13.69 -12.90 -16.25
N LEU A 216 -13.77 -12.35 -17.46
CA LEU A 216 -14.74 -11.32 -17.82
C LEU A 216 -16.17 -11.88 -17.79
N GLU A 217 -16.39 -13.09 -18.31
CA GLU A 217 -17.70 -13.76 -18.22
C GLU A 217 -18.12 -14.02 -16.78
N TYR A 218 -17.18 -14.46 -15.94
CA TYR A 218 -17.41 -14.65 -14.52
C TYR A 218 -17.79 -13.35 -13.82
N VAL A 219 -17.05 -12.26 -14.06
CA VAL A 219 -17.35 -10.95 -13.45
C VAL A 219 -18.69 -10.40 -13.94
N ASN A 220 -19.02 -10.54 -15.23
CA ASN A 220 -20.32 -10.14 -15.76
C ASN A 220 -21.44 -10.92 -15.07
N MET A 221 -21.27 -12.22 -14.84
CA MET A 221 -22.22 -13.05 -14.09
C MET A 221 -22.38 -12.56 -12.63
N LEU A 222 -21.30 -12.18 -11.95
CA LEU A 222 -21.37 -11.61 -10.60
C LEU A 222 -22.15 -10.28 -10.60
N TYR A 223 -21.88 -9.42 -11.58
CA TYR A 223 -22.55 -8.13 -11.71
C TYR A 223 -24.06 -8.30 -11.89
N GLU A 224 -24.48 -9.17 -12.82
CA GLU A 224 -25.90 -9.48 -13.05
C GLU A 224 -26.59 -10.01 -11.79
N ALA A 225 -25.91 -10.89 -11.04
CA ALA A 225 -26.42 -11.39 -9.78
C ALA A 225 -26.57 -10.28 -8.73
N ALA A 226 -25.64 -9.32 -8.70
CA ALA A 226 -25.68 -8.19 -7.79
C ALA A 226 -26.84 -7.24 -8.10
N ILE A 227 -26.97 -6.81 -9.36
CA ILE A 227 -28.04 -5.88 -9.77
C ILE A 227 -29.43 -6.52 -9.75
N GLY A 228 -29.51 -7.84 -9.86
CA GLY A 228 -30.75 -8.59 -9.65
C GLY A 228 -31.26 -8.52 -8.20
N VAL A 229 -30.40 -8.17 -7.23
CA VAL A 229 -30.79 -7.93 -5.83
C VAL A 229 -30.96 -6.44 -5.55
N ASN A 230 -30.03 -5.62 -6.04
CA ASN A 230 -30.06 -4.17 -5.86
C ASN A 230 -29.65 -3.47 -7.17
N PRO A 231 -30.60 -2.92 -7.95
CA PRO A 231 -30.32 -2.27 -9.24
C PRO A 231 -29.31 -1.11 -9.18
N ASP A 232 -29.17 -0.47 -8.01
CA ASP A 232 -28.26 0.65 -7.82
C ASP A 232 -26.86 0.23 -7.33
N PHE A 233 -26.65 -1.07 -7.12
CA PHE A 233 -25.41 -1.61 -6.56
C PHE A 233 -24.20 -1.30 -7.46
N LYS A 234 -23.11 -0.83 -6.84
CA LYS A 234 -21.90 -0.43 -7.58
C LYS A 234 -20.91 -1.57 -7.65
N MET A 235 -20.31 -1.77 -8.82
CA MET A 235 -19.22 -2.72 -8.97
C MET A 235 -18.20 -2.16 -9.96
N TYR A 236 -16.93 -2.16 -9.57
CA TYR A 236 -15.83 -1.68 -10.39
C TYR A 236 -14.85 -2.81 -10.68
N PHE A 237 -14.48 -2.96 -11.96
CA PHE A 237 -13.46 -3.90 -12.41
C PHE A 237 -12.10 -3.22 -12.50
N THR A 238 -11.08 -3.80 -11.87
CA THR A 238 -9.77 -3.18 -11.75
C THR A 238 -8.81 -3.59 -12.86
N PHE A 239 -8.22 -2.62 -13.54
CA PHE A 239 -6.98 -2.79 -14.31
C PHE A 239 -5.79 -2.44 -13.42
N TRP A 240 -4.97 -3.44 -13.12
CA TRP A 240 -3.86 -3.32 -12.17
C TRP A 240 -2.51 -3.41 -12.86
N ASN A 241 -1.59 -2.51 -12.48
CA ASN A 241 -0.19 -2.50 -12.90
C ASN A 241 0.03 -2.73 -14.41
N VAL A 242 -0.81 -2.11 -15.24
CA VAL A 242 -0.75 -2.23 -16.70
C VAL A 242 0.25 -1.21 -17.25
N ARG A 243 1.10 -1.64 -18.17
CA ARG A 243 2.06 -0.77 -18.84
C ARG A 243 1.40 -0.06 -20.02
N ASP A 244 1.79 1.18 -20.22
CA ASP A 244 1.31 1.95 -21.36
C ASP A 244 2.02 1.52 -22.66
N THR A 245 1.38 0.63 -23.42
CA THR A 245 1.87 0.13 -24.71
C THR A 245 0.69 -0.11 -25.65
N ASP A 246 0.91 -0.06 -26.97
CA ASP A 246 -0.15 -0.31 -27.96
C ASP A 246 -0.87 -1.66 -27.76
N PRO A 247 -0.17 -2.79 -27.50
CA PRO A 247 -0.84 -4.06 -27.24
C PRO A 247 -1.73 -4.03 -25.99
N GLU A 248 -1.28 -3.41 -24.90
CA GLU A 248 -2.07 -3.31 -23.67
C GLU A 248 -3.26 -2.35 -23.83
N ARG A 249 -3.10 -1.24 -24.56
CA ARG A 249 -4.23 -0.36 -24.93
C ARG A 249 -5.29 -1.11 -25.73
N ALA A 250 -4.86 -1.87 -26.75
CA ALA A 250 -5.77 -2.68 -27.57
C ALA A 250 -6.50 -3.75 -26.74
N ARG A 251 -5.77 -4.40 -25.84
CA ARG A 251 -6.31 -5.41 -24.92
C ARG A 251 -7.31 -4.79 -23.94
N ILE A 252 -7.01 -3.66 -23.30
CA ILE A 252 -7.96 -2.94 -22.44
C ILE A 252 -9.22 -2.58 -23.19
N LYS A 253 -9.09 -2.04 -24.41
CA LYS A 253 -10.24 -1.74 -25.27
C LYS A 253 -11.10 -2.99 -25.54
N GLN A 254 -10.46 -4.11 -25.86
CA GLN A 254 -11.13 -5.40 -26.07
C GLN A 254 -11.81 -5.92 -24.78
N MET A 255 -11.16 -5.79 -23.61
CA MET A 255 -11.73 -6.19 -22.33
C MET A 255 -12.94 -5.34 -21.97
N ILE A 256 -12.86 -4.01 -22.11
CA ILE A 256 -13.96 -3.09 -21.86
C ILE A 256 -15.16 -3.39 -22.77
N SER A 257 -14.94 -3.76 -24.04
CA SER A 257 -16.03 -4.15 -24.94
C SER A 257 -16.75 -5.45 -24.55
N GLN A 258 -16.10 -6.30 -23.75
CA GLN A 258 -16.66 -7.57 -23.28
C GLN A 258 -17.26 -7.47 -21.87
N LEU A 259 -16.89 -6.46 -21.08
CA LEU A 259 -17.48 -6.19 -19.78
C LEU A 259 -18.93 -5.71 -19.92
N HIS A 260 -19.80 -6.15 -19.01
CA HIS A 260 -21.17 -5.67 -18.92
C HIS A 260 -21.20 -4.13 -18.81
N PRO A 261 -22.02 -3.39 -19.58
CA PRO A 261 -22.00 -1.92 -19.66
C PRO A 261 -22.20 -1.20 -18.31
N GLY A 262 -22.89 -1.82 -17.37
CA GLY A 262 -23.08 -1.27 -16.02
C GLY A 262 -21.87 -1.37 -15.09
N LEU A 263 -20.83 -2.13 -15.45
CA LEU A 263 -19.60 -2.21 -14.67
C LEU A 263 -18.76 -0.93 -14.83
N GLY A 264 -18.37 -0.36 -13.70
CA GLY A 264 -17.39 0.72 -13.64
C GLY A 264 -15.97 0.22 -13.87
N ILE A 265 -15.07 1.14 -14.23
CA ILE A 265 -13.66 0.86 -14.43
C ILE A 265 -12.85 1.43 -13.27
N CYS A 266 -11.95 0.65 -12.70
CA CYS A 266 -11.02 1.09 -11.68
C CYS A 266 -9.59 0.95 -12.17
N MET A 267 -8.77 1.99 -12.02
CA MET A 267 -7.36 1.96 -12.38
C MET A 267 -6.61 3.06 -11.63
N SER A 268 -5.29 2.89 -11.47
CA SER A 268 -4.45 3.97 -10.94
C SER A 268 -4.52 5.22 -11.81
N LEU A 269 -4.59 6.40 -11.19
CA LEU A 269 -4.63 7.68 -11.94
C LEU A 269 -3.40 7.83 -12.84
N SER A 270 -2.25 7.43 -12.33
CA SER A 270 -0.99 7.45 -13.04
C SER A 270 -0.68 6.10 -13.71
N ASP A 271 0.07 6.13 -14.81
CA ASP A 271 0.55 4.93 -15.48
C ASP A 271 1.88 4.45 -14.91
N VAL A 272 2.26 3.20 -15.18
CA VAL A 272 3.63 2.75 -14.95
C VAL A 272 4.55 3.64 -15.77
N GLY A 273 5.38 4.41 -15.10
CA GLY A 273 6.20 5.43 -15.73
C GLY A 273 7.62 5.43 -15.19
N TYR A 274 8.48 6.11 -15.93
CA TYR A 274 9.86 6.36 -15.55
C TYR A 274 10.00 7.84 -15.21
N ASP A 275 10.65 8.16 -14.09
CA ASP A 275 11.13 9.53 -13.84
C ASP A 275 12.64 9.55 -13.85
N GLU A 276 13.21 10.61 -14.39
CA GLU A 276 14.63 10.88 -14.19
C GLU A 276 14.82 11.41 -12.76
N ARG A 277 15.52 10.64 -11.93
CA ARG A 277 15.95 11.05 -10.58
C ARG A 277 17.46 11.32 -10.60
N PRO A 278 18.03 12.04 -9.62
CA PRO A 278 19.48 12.29 -9.60
C PRO A 278 20.34 11.02 -9.56
N GLY A 279 19.78 9.90 -9.12
CA GLY A 279 20.44 8.60 -9.18
C GLY A 279 20.34 7.88 -10.54
N GLY A 280 19.39 8.25 -11.38
CA GLY A 280 19.12 7.62 -12.66
C GLY A 280 17.62 7.47 -12.94
N GLN A 281 17.31 6.72 -13.99
CA GLN A 281 15.94 6.51 -14.43
C GLN A 281 15.17 5.57 -13.49
N MET A 282 14.24 6.09 -12.71
CA MET A 282 13.47 5.32 -11.73
C MET A 282 12.12 4.87 -12.31
N GLN A 283 11.86 3.56 -12.29
CA GLN A 283 10.54 3.02 -12.62
C GLN A 283 9.62 3.09 -11.40
N PHE A 284 8.45 3.68 -11.58
CA PHE A 284 7.40 3.79 -10.59
C PHE A 284 6.23 2.90 -11.00
N ASP A 285 6.09 1.77 -10.32
CA ASP A 285 5.00 0.81 -10.54
C ASP A 285 3.68 1.35 -9.95
N GLN A 286 2.55 0.95 -10.55
CA GLN A 286 1.21 1.39 -10.11
C GLN A 286 0.54 0.34 -9.21
N PRO A 287 -0.33 0.76 -8.27
CA PRO A 287 -0.67 2.12 -7.84
C PRO A 287 0.24 2.59 -6.70
N TRP A 288 1.48 2.11 -6.66
CA TRP A 288 2.34 2.25 -5.50
C TRP A 288 2.82 3.68 -5.30
N VAL A 289 2.34 4.70 -6.02
CA VAL A 289 2.93 6.05 -5.98
C VAL A 289 1.85 7.06 -6.30
N ILE A 290 1.83 8.22 -5.62
CA ILE A 290 1.06 9.37 -6.12
C ILE A 290 1.89 10.15 -7.11
N ARG A 291 1.85 9.76 -8.38
CA ARG A 291 2.08 10.75 -9.44
C ARG A 291 0.78 11.53 -9.60
N ALA A 292 0.81 12.82 -9.29
CA ALA A 292 -0.38 13.64 -9.36
C ALA A 292 -0.93 13.75 -10.80
N GLN A 293 -0.07 13.65 -11.81
CA GLN A 293 -0.46 13.75 -13.22
C GLN A 293 -1.13 12.45 -13.71
N PRO A 294 -2.31 12.54 -14.34
CA PRO A 294 -2.92 11.39 -15.00
C PRO A 294 -2.03 10.83 -16.10
N GLY A 295 -1.92 9.51 -16.15
CA GLY A 295 -1.22 8.81 -17.22
C GLY A 295 -2.00 8.81 -18.55
N GLU A 296 -1.31 8.58 -19.66
CA GLU A 296 -1.93 8.53 -20.98
C GLU A 296 -2.82 7.29 -21.16
N LEU A 297 -2.40 6.12 -20.66
CA LEU A 297 -3.21 4.91 -20.61
C LEU A 297 -4.45 5.14 -19.75
N PHE A 298 -4.31 5.77 -18.58
CA PHE A 298 -5.44 6.16 -17.75
C PHE A 298 -6.42 7.07 -18.48
N VAL A 299 -5.94 8.19 -19.06
CA VAL A 299 -6.79 9.16 -19.78
C VAL A 299 -7.49 8.51 -20.97
N THR A 300 -6.80 7.68 -21.74
CA THR A 300 -7.36 6.95 -22.90
C THR A 300 -8.47 6.00 -22.45
N THR A 301 -8.23 5.25 -21.37
CA THR A 301 -9.21 4.32 -20.81
C THR A 301 -10.40 5.05 -20.21
N ALA A 302 -10.17 6.17 -19.52
CA ALA A 302 -11.20 7.02 -18.96
C ALA A 302 -12.10 7.60 -20.05
N LYS A 303 -11.52 8.07 -21.15
CA LYS A 303 -12.28 8.54 -22.31
C LYS A 303 -13.16 7.43 -22.90
N LEU A 304 -12.60 6.24 -23.11
CA LEU A 304 -13.35 5.09 -23.61
C LEU A 304 -14.51 4.69 -22.68
N ALA A 305 -14.26 4.66 -21.36
CA ALA A 305 -15.28 4.37 -20.37
C ALA A 305 -16.38 5.44 -20.36
N HIS A 306 -16.00 6.72 -20.45
CA HIS A 306 -16.94 7.83 -20.52
C HIS A 306 -17.83 7.79 -21.78
N GLU A 307 -17.26 7.50 -22.95
CA GLU A 307 -18.00 7.29 -24.20
C GLU A 307 -19.04 6.16 -24.09
N GLN A 308 -18.77 5.15 -23.24
CA GLN A 308 -19.68 4.06 -22.93
C GLN A 308 -20.56 4.30 -21.69
N GLN A 309 -20.57 5.53 -21.16
CA GLN A 309 -21.34 5.93 -19.97
C GLN A 309 -21.02 5.11 -18.71
N ARG A 310 -19.78 4.61 -18.61
CA ARG A 310 -19.30 3.86 -17.44
C ARG A 310 -18.71 4.81 -16.40
N PRO A 311 -18.97 4.60 -15.10
CA PRO A 311 -18.28 5.33 -14.04
C PRO A 311 -16.83 4.89 -13.91
N ILE A 312 -15.97 5.80 -13.43
CA ILE A 312 -14.55 5.55 -13.24
C ILE A 312 -14.15 5.81 -11.79
N MET A 313 -13.40 4.86 -11.24
CA MET A 313 -12.72 4.98 -9.96
C MET A 313 -11.22 5.17 -10.19
N ALA A 314 -10.66 6.28 -9.74
CA ALA A 314 -9.22 6.51 -9.73
C ALA A 314 -8.57 5.98 -8.45
N MET A 315 -7.56 5.14 -8.58
CA MET A 315 -6.75 4.68 -7.44
C MET A 315 -5.54 5.58 -7.23
N GLY A 316 -5.16 5.79 -5.98
CA GLY A 316 -3.94 6.51 -5.58
C GLY A 316 -3.65 6.33 -4.08
N GLU A 317 -2.45 6.69 -3.62
CA GLU A 317 -2.05 6.50 -2.21
C GLU A 317 -2.33 7.74 -1.33
N ILE A 318 -3.55 8.29 -1.30
CA ILE A 318 -3.85 9.62 -0.70
C ILE A 318 -3.28 9.80 0.71
N SER A 319 -3.40 8.79 1.57
CA SER A 319 -2.89 8.83 2.95
C SER A 319 -1.37 8.67 3.09
N GLN A 320 -0.64 8.40 2.01
CA GLN A 320 0.82 8.23 1.98
C GLN A 320 1.52 9.25 1.06
N ALA A 321 0.93 9.60 -0.08
CA ALA A 321 1.36 10.65 -1.02
C ALA A 321 2.84 10.63 -1.42
N GLU A 322 3.25 9.55 -2.08
CA GLU A 322 4.64 9.25 -2.49
C GLU A 322 5.61 9.00 -1.34
N LEU A 323 5.19 9.06 -0.07
CA LEU A 323 6.05 8.77 1.07
C LEU A 323 5.84 7.35 1.58
N TRP A 324 6.96 6.70 1.90
CA TRP A 324 7.03 5.26 2.02
C TRP A 324 7.26 4.80 3.45
N ASP A 325 6.26 4.10 4.00
CA ASP A 325 6.24 3.27 5.23
C ASP A 325 6.52 3.96 6.60
N PRO A 326 6.13 3.33 7.73
CA PRO A 326 5.74 3.97 8.97
C PRO A 326 6.89 4.22 9.93
N VAL A 327 8.13 3.88 9.54
CA VAL A 327 9.30 4.02 10.42
C VAL A 327 9.39 5.47 10.88
N CYS A 328 9.05 6.40 9.97
CA CYS A 328 9.04 7.83 10.20
C CYS A 328 7.62 8.41 10.16
N HIS A 329 6.63 7.73 10.77
CA HIS A 329 5.21 8.14 10.84
C HIS A 329 4.75 8.96 9.62
N ASN A 330 4.31 8.29 8.53
CA ASN A 330 3.81 8.89 7.28
C ASN A 330 3.89 10.43 7.25
N MET A 331 5.04 10.97 6.83
CA MET A 331 5.15 12.41 6.64
C MET A 331 4.13 12.81 5.56
N PRO A 332 3.21 13.74 5.83
CA PRO A 332 2.20 14.09 4.85
C PRO A 332 2.81 14.97 3.76
N ASN A 333 2.29 14.82 2.53
CA ASN A 333 2.60 15.68 1.39
C ASN A 333 1.28 16.27 0.81
N PRO A 334 0.74 17.33 1.44
CA PRO A 334 -0.55 17.89 1.06
C PRO A 334 -0.54 18.48 -0.36
N GLN A 335 0.61 18.93 -0.86
CA GLN A 335 0.73 19.48 -2.22
C GLN A 335 0.42 18.42 -3.27
N LYS A 336 1.04 17.24 -3.19
CA LYS A 336 0.80 16.14 -4.13
C LYS A 336 -0.65 15.65 -4.07
N VAL A 337 -1.25 15.62 -2.88
CA VAL A 337 -2.67 15.25 -2.72
C VAL A 337 -3.61 16.26 -3.37
N LEU A 338 -3.39 17.57 -3.15
CA LEU A 338 -4.20 18.61 -3.78
C LEU A 338 -4.09 18.58 -5.30
N GLN A 339 -2.88 18.38 -5.85
CA GLN A 339 -2.68 18.23 -7.29
C GLN A 339 -3.40 16.98 -7.82
N TRP A 340 -3.26 15.84 -7.15
CA TRP A 340 -3.90 14.58 -7.53
C TRP A 340 -5.43 14.69 -7.54
N LEU A 341 -6.04 15.27 -6.49
CA LEU A 341 -7.49 15.49 -6.40
C LEU A 341 -7.98 16.43 -7.52
N THR A 342 -7.22 17.48 -7.79
CA THR A 342 -7.54 18.46 -8.85
C THR A 342 -7.55 17.79 -10.22
N HIS A 343 -6.50 17.02 -10.56
CA HIS A 343 -6.43 16.35 -11.85
C HIS A 343 -7.47 15.23 -11.98
N ALA A 344 -7.69 14.45 -10.92
CA ALA A 344 -8.75 13.43 -10.92
C ALA A 344 -10.13 14.06 -11.20
N ASN A 345 -10.46 15.19 -10.59
CA ASN A 345 -11.75 15.86 -10.82
C ASN A 345 -11.90 16.48 -12.23
N GLN A 346 -10.78 16.75 -12.92
CA GLN A 346 -10.78 17.27 -14.28
C GLN A 346 -11.06 16.19 -15.33
N VAL A 347 -10.74 14.91 -15.05
CA VAL A 347 -10.97 13.82 -16.00
C VAL A 347 -12.48 13.49 -16.10
N PRO A 348 -13.07 13.45 -17.32
CA PRO A 348 -14.47 13.07 -17.51
C PRO A 348 -14.77 11.64 -17.04
N GLY A 349 -15.94 11.44 -16.44
CA GLY A 349 -16.42 10.11 -16.00
C GLY A 349 -15.89 9.62 -14.64
N ILE A 350 -14.91 10.30 -14.05
CA ILE A 350 -14.48 10.00 -12.68
C ILE A 350 -15.58 10.44 -11.69
N ASP A 351 -16.05 9.47 -10.92
CA ASP A 351 -17.00 9.67 -9.83
C ASP A 351 -16.55 9.07 -8.50
N ALA A 352 -15.46 8.32 -8.52
CA ALA A 352 -14.93 7.64 -7.35
C ALA A 352 -13.40 7.76 -7.24
N ILE A 353 -12.91 7.74 -6.01
CA ILE A 353 -11.48 7.57 -5.68
C ILE A 353 -11.31 6.44 -4.68
N CYS A 354 -10.18 5.75 -4.75
CA CYS A 354 -9.83 4.69 -3.82
C CYS A 354 -8.40 4.88 -3.30
N ASP A 355 -8.29 5.12 -1.99
CA ASP A 355 -7.03 5.00 -1.24
C ASP A 355 -6.85 3.56 -0.78
N PHE A 356 -6.22 2.78 -1.66
CA PHE A 356 -6.08 1.33 -1.49
C PHE A 356 -5.22 0.93 -0.30
N TRP A 357 -4.33 1.81 0.17
CA TRP A 357 -3.45 1.54 1.28
C TRP A 357 -4.05 2.01 2.59
N GLY A 358 -4.41 3.29 2.71
CA GLY A 358 -4.84 3.90 3.97
C GLY A 358 -3.67 4.38 4.85
N HIS A 359 -3.96 4.68 6.13
CA HIS A 359 -3.06 5.46 7.01
C HIS A 359 -2.54 4.70 8.26
N ARG A 360 -1.25 4.32 8.31
CA ARG A 360 -0.75 3.38 9.33
C ARG A 360 -0.74 3.99 10.74
N ARG A 361 -1.25 3.23 11.72
CA ARG A 361 -1.19 3.53 13.16
C ARG A 361 0.25 3.89 13.58
N PRO A 362 0.45 4.85 14.52
CA PRO A 362 -0.55 5.62 15.27
C PRO A 362 -1.33 6.66 14.43
N TYR A 363 -2.64 6.77 14.69
CA TYR A 363 -3.49 7.78 14.06
C TYR A 363 -3.13 9.17 14.58
N HIS A 364 -2.68 10.02 13.68
CA HIS A 364 -2.34 11.39 14.01
C HIS A 364 -3.02 12.36 13.05
N SER A 365 -3.15 13.62 13.46
CA SER A 365 -3.48 14.69 12.49
C SER A 365 -2.53 14.57 11.31
N HIS A 366 -3.07 14.60 10.10
CA HIS A 366 -2.35 14.29 8.89
C HIS A 366 -2.68 15.33 7.81
N ALA A 367 -1.67 16.06 7.33
CA ALA A 367 -1.89 17.20 6.45
C ALA A 367 -2.56 16.81 5.11
N ASN A 368 -2.36 15.57 4.62
CA ASN A 368 -3.06 15.09 3.42
C ASN A 368 -4.58 15.04 3.60
N HIS A 369 -5.04 14.68 4.79
CA HIS A 369 -6.46 14.61 5.10
C HIS A 369 -7.05 16.01 5.22
N ARG A 370 -6.31 16.94 5.83
CA ARG A 370 -6.66 18.37 5.82
C ARG A 370 -6.72 18.95 4.41
N ALA A 371 -5.81 18.53 3.54
CA ALA A 371 -5.83 18.85 2.12
C ALA A 371 -7.06 18.30 1.39
N MET A 372 -7.42 17.04 1.64
CA MET A 372 -8.65 16.48 1.06
C MET A 372 -9.89 17.26 1.51
N HIS A 373 -10.00 17.64 2.78
CA HIS A 373 -11.11 18.47 3.27
C HIS A 373 -11.15 19.86 2.66
N ALA A 374 -10.03 20.57 2.68
CA ALA A 374 -9.96 21.91 2.08
C ALA A 374 -10.41 21.88 0.61
N TRP A 375 -10.02 20.84 -0.12
CA TRP A 375 -10.43 20.63 -1.50
C TRP A 375 -11.91 20.26 -1.65
N LEU A 376 -12.46 19.42 -0.77
CA LEU A 376 -13.88 19.05 -0.79
C LEU A 376 -14.80 20.24 -0.48
N ASP A 377 -14.36 21.15 0.40
CA ASP A 377 -15.11 22.36 0.76
C ASP A 377 -15.20 23.36 -0.40
N ASP A 378 -14.11 23.51 -1.16
CA ASP A 378 -14.03 24.44 -2.28
C ASP A 378 -13.07 23.93 -3.38
N PRO A 379 -13.53 22.99 -4.23
CA PRO A 379 -12.69 22.41 -5.28
C PRO A 379 -12.32 23.42 -6.39
N THR A 380 -12.89 24.63 -6.34
CA THR A 380 -12.62 25.72 -7.30
C THR A 380 -11.56 26.71 -6.80
N ALA A 381 -11.19 26.64 -5.52
CA ALA A 381 -10.12 27.45 -4.98
C ALA A 381 -8.77 27.16 -5.66
N SER A 382 -7.89 28.16 -5.67
CA SER A 382 -6.53 27.96 -6.17
C SER A 382 -5.75 27.02 -5.27
N HIS A 383 -4.76 26.35 -5.86
CA HIS A 383 -3.89 25.43 -5.14
C HIS A 383 -3.24 26.06 -3.90
N ASP A 384 -2.75 27.31 -4.01
CA ASP A 384 -2.13 28.01 -2.88
C ASP A 384 -3.13 28.30 -1.74
N VAL A 385 -4.38 28.66 -2.06
CA VAL A 385 -5.43 28.87 -1.05
C VAL A 385 -5.76 27.57 -0.34
N LEU A 386 -5.90 26.47 -1.08
CA LEU A 386 -6.15 25.15 -0.51
C LEU A 386 -4.98 24.70 0.38
N LEU A 387 -3.73 24.90 -0.06
CA LEU A 387 -2.55 24.57 0.74
C LEU A 387 -2.50 25.39 2.03
N GLN A 388 -2.74 26.71 1.96
CA GLN A 388 -2.80 27.57 3.14
C GLN A 388 -3.83 27.08 4.17
N ARG A 389 -5.07 26.80 3.73
CA ARG A 389 -6.14 26.26 4.59
C ARG A 389 -5.72 24.93 5.24
N SER A 390 -5.12 24.05 4.46
CA SER A 390 -4.71 22.71 4.90
C SER A 390 -3.63 22.78 5.98
N ILE A 391 -2.60 23.59 5.75
CA ILE A 391 -1.48 23.77 6.67
C ILE A 391 -1.94 24.50 7.94
N ALA A 392 -2.72 25.58 7.82
CA ALA A 392 -3.27 26.28 8.97
C ALA A 392 -4.09 25.34 9.87
N ALA A 393 -4.96 24.52 9.28
CA ALA A 393 -5.78 23.56 10.01
C ALA A 393 -4.94 22.41 10.63
N HIS A 394 -3.91 21.91 9.95
CA HIS A 394 -3.07 20.81 10.45
C HIS A 394 -2.30 21.20 11.71
N TYR A 395 -1.74 22.40 11.75
CA TYR A 395 -0.97 22.89 12.92
C TYR A 395 -1.77 23.76 13.90
N GLY A 396 -3.06 23.99 13.64
CA GLY A 396 -3.92 24.84 14.45
C GLY A 396 -3.41 26.29 14.52
N LEU A 397 -2.99 26.85 13.39
CA LEU A 397 -2.43 28.20 13.33
C LEU A 397 -3.54 29.25 13.46
N PRO A 398 -3.33 30.31 14.26
CA PRO A 398 -4.31 31.39 14.36
C PRO A 398 -4.18 32.37 13.18
N ASP A 399 -5.31 32.95 12.76
CA ASP A 399 -5.36 33.88 11.61
C ASP A 399 -4.55 35.18 11.83
N ASP A 400 -4.26 35.52 13.09
CA ASP A 400 -3.54 36.75 13.48
C ASP A 400 -2.01 36.63 13.42
N LYS A 401 -1.47 35.46 13.02
CA LYS A 401 -0.02 35.22 12.90
C LYS A 401 0.37 34.68 11.50
N PRO A 402 0.18 35.47 10.43
CA PRO A 402 0.44 35.03 9.05
C PRO A 402 1.88 34.55 8.82
N GLN A 403 2.86 35.12 9.52
CA GLN A 403 4.26 34.71 9.41
C GLN A 403 4.51 33.25 9.79
N LEU A 404 3.75 32.69 10.74
CA LEU A 404 3.89 31.28 11.14
C LEU A 404 3.38 30.35 10.04
N LEU A 405 2.31 30.75 9.34
CA LEU A 405 1.77 30.01 8.20
C LEU A 405 2.71 30.07 7.00
N GLU A 406 3.27 31.24 6.70
CA GLU A 406 4.26 31.40 5.62
C GLU A 406 5.47 30.48 5.82
N GLN A 407 6.00 30.42 7.05
CA GLN A 407 7.12 29.53 7.38
C GLN A 407 6.73 28.05 7.29
N ALA A 408 5.53 27.68 7.76
CA ALA A 408 5.01 26.31 7.64
C ALA A 408 4.94 25.85 6.18
N ILE A 409 4.40 26.71 5.30
CA ILE A 409 4.30 26.46 3.88
C ILE A 409 5.69 26.35 3.25
N ALA A 410 6.63 27.19 3.64
CA ALA A 410 8.02 27.11 3.18
C ALA A 410 8.66 25.76 3.56
N CYS A 411 8.49 25.31 4.80
CA CYS A 411 9.01 24.01 5.27
C CYS A 411 8.40 22.85 4.46
N GLN A 412 7.08 22.87 4.24
CA GLN A 412 6.36 21.85 3.47
C GLN A 412 6.77 21.82 1.98
N LYS A 413 6.97 23.00 1.37
CA LYS A 413 7.49 23.12 -0.01
C LYS A 413 8.92 22.62 -0.12
N ALA A 414 9.77 22.93 0.87
CA ALA A 414 11.14 22.44 0.91
C ALA A 414 11.19 20.92 1.12
N PHE A 415 10.32 20.37 1.95
CA PHE A 415 10.18 18.93 2.14
C PHE A 415 9.75 18.22 0.85
N ASP A 416 8.67 18.67 0.21
CA ASP A 416 8.18 18.11 -1.07
C ASP A 416 9.27 18.10 -2.15
N LYS A 417 9.96 19.23 -2.31
CA LYS A 417 11.12 19.34 -3.20
C LYS A 417 12.23 18.34 -2.85
N THR A 418 12.53 18.17 -1.56
CA THR A 418 13.58 17.25 -1.09
C THR A 418 13.22 15.79 -1.38
N VAL A 419 11.94 15.44 -1.28
CA VAL A 419 11.43 14.12 -1.71
C VAL A 419 11.60 13.94 -3.22
N ASP A 420 11.32 14.98 -4.01
CA ASP A 420 11.47 14.91 -5.47
C ASP A 420 12.93 14.79 -5.93
N GLU A 421 13.85 15.42 -5.21
CA GLU A 421 15.29 15.41 -5.49
C GLU A 421 16.03 14.21 -4.89
N TRP A 422 15.36 13.34 -4.12
CA TRP A 422 15.98 12.12 -3.57
C TRP A 422 16.48 11.20 -4.69
N ALA A 423 17.74 10.77 -4.61
CA ALA A 423 18.37 9.86 -5.56
C ALA A 423 17.83 8.41 -5.41
N LEU A 424 16.65 8.21 -5.97
CA LEU A 424 15.96 6.93 -6.06
C LEU A 424 16.37 6.18 -7.32
N LEU A 425 16.86 4.96 -7.14
CA LEU A 425 17.27 3.99 -8.16
C LEU A 425 16.31 2.80 -8.24
N ALA A 426 15.69 2.45 -7.12
CA ALA A 426 14.78 1.32 -7.08
C ALA A 426 13.61 1.57 -6.12
N TRP A 427 12.47 0.96 -6.45
CA TRP A 427 11.31 0.90 -5.57
C TRP A 427 11.63 0.18 -4.24
N SER A 428 12.75 -0.52 -4.14
CA SER A 428 13.16 -1.12 -2.87
C SER A 428 13.73 -0.12 -1.85
N GLN A 429 14.09 1.12 -2.25
CA GLN A 429 14.58 2.16 -1.33
C GLN A 429 13.49 2.76 -0.43
N ARG A 430 12.23 2.48 -0.77
CA ARG A 430 11.07 2.70 0.09
C ARG A 430 11.32 2.16 1.48
N PHE A 431 11.17 2.97 2.52
CA PHE A 431 11.54 2.55 3.88
C PHE A 431 10.86 1.25 4.31
N SER A 432 9.64 0.93 3.87
CA SER A 432 9.00 -0.39 4.12
C SER A 432 9.84 -1.54 3.70
N TYR A 433 10.35 -1.38 2.50
CA TYR A 433 10.91 -2.45 1.72
C TYR A 433 12.41 -2.53 2.00
N ALA A 434 13.05 -1.36 2.10
CA ALA A 434 14.41 -1.16 2.53
C ALA A 434 14.63 -1.62 3.96
N ILE A 435 13.72 -1.25 4.88
CA ILE A 435 13.86 -1.46 6.32
C ILE A 435 13.10 -2.67 6.80
N GLY A 436 12.14 -3.19 6.05
CA GLY A 436 11.39 -4.38 6.44
C GLY A 436 10.19 -4.05 7.32
N ARG A 437 9.34 -5.07 7.54
CA ARG A 437 8.16 -4.91 8.40
C ARG A 437 8.61 -4.69 9.85
N ASP A 438 7.78 -3.97 10.61
CA ASP A 438 8.08 -3.52 11.98
C ASP A 438 9.30 -2.61 12.11
N ALA A 439 9.68 -1.94 11.01
CA ALA A 439 10.79 -1.00 10.98
C ALA A 439 12.14 -1.64 11.37
N ALA A 440 12.40 -2.86 10.88
CA ALA A 440 13.60 -3.63 11.19
C ALA A 440 14.02 -4.63 10.11
N ARG A 441 15.34 -4.85 9.97
CA ARG A 441 16.00 -5.79 9.04
C ARG A 441 15.25 -5.99 7.71
N GLY A 442 15.42 -5.05 6.79
CA GLY A 442 14.86 -5.13 5.46
C GLY A 442 15.92 -5.42 4.41
N ARG A 443 15.59 -5.12 3.16
CA ARG A 443 16.48 -5.39 2.03
C ARG A 443 17.75 -4.52 2.02
N LEU A 444 17.64 -3.26 2.46
CA LEU A 444 18.73 -2.27 2.43
C LEU A 444 19.15 -1.80 3.82
N TYR A 445 18.53 -2.33 4.87
CA TYR A 445 18.82 -2.00 6.25
C TYR A 445 18.96 -3.28 7.04
N THR A 446 20.20 -3.73 7.24
CA THR A 446 20.55 -5.01 7.86
C THR A 446 21.92 -4.89 8.50
N ALA A 447 22.29 -5.77 9.42
CA ALA A 447 23.62 -5.74 10.05
C ALA A 447 24.72 -5.90 9.00
N LEU A 448 25.71 -5.00 9.01
CA LEU A 448 26.82 -4.98 8.05
C LEU A 448 27.91 -5.98 8.46
N ILE A 449 27.60 -7.27 8.31
CA ILE A 449 28.45 -8.40 8.73
C ILE A 449 28.53 -9.48 7.63
N PRO A 450 29.51 -10.41 7.68
CA PRO A 450 29.78 -11.36 6.59
C PRO A 450 28.57 -12.19 6.18
N GLN A 451 27.83 -12.75 7.15
CA GLN A 451 26.65 -13.56 6.87
C GLN A 451 25.61 -12.79 6.04
N THR A 452 25.44 -11.50 6.30
CA THR A 452 24.53 -10.64 5.55
C THR A 452 25.03 -10.41 4.13
N PHE A 453 26.31 -10.07 3.95
CA PHE A 453 26.90 -9.85 2.63
C PHE A 453 26.79 -11.10 1.74
N LYS A 454 26.97 -12.30 2.33
CA LYS A 454 26.82 -13.59 1.63
C LYS A 454 25.36 -13.92 1.28
N LYS A 455 24.39 -13.48 2.10
CA LYS A 455 22.95 -13.77 1.92
C LYS A 455 22.23 -12.79 1.01
N ILE A 456 22.76 -11.58 0.84
CA ILE A 456 22.25 -10.60 -0.11
C ILE A 456 22.34 -11.23 -1.51
N ASP A 457 21.22 -11.79 -1.98
CA ASP A 457 21.13 -12.57 -3.22
C ASP A 457 21.63 -11.74 -4.40
N ALA A 458 22.79 -12.13 -4.95
CA ALA A 458 23.41 -11.47 -6.09
C ALA A 458 22.42 -11.25 -7.24
N GLY A 459 21.43 -12.12 -7.47
CA GLY A 459 20.48 -12.00 -8.58
C GLY A 459 19.56 -10.77 -8.54
N PHE A 460 19.09 -10.34 -7.37
CA PHE A 460 18.17 -9.19 -7.26
C PHE A 460 18.90 -7.84 -7.33
N TRP A 461 20.12 -7.79 -6.79
CA TRP A 461 20.92 -6.57 -6.69
C TRP A 461 21.73 -6.30 -7.95
N ASP A 462 22.20 -7.34 -8.63
CA ASP A 462 23.08 -7.23 -9.80
C ASP A 462 22.37 -6.61 -11.02
N GLN A 463 21.12 -7.00 -11.34
CA GLN A 463 20.53 -6.59 -12.62
C GLN A 463 19.93 -5.18 -12.67
N ARG A 464 19.40 -4.63 -11.57
CA ARG A 464 18.77 -3.28 -11.59
C ARG A 464 19.71 -2.18 -11.07
N PHE A 465 20.51 -2.47 -10.05
CA PHE A 465 21.43 -1.49 -9.49
C PHE A 465 22.69 -1.34 -10.34
N LYS A 466 23.32 -2.42 -10.87
CA LYS A 466 24.51 -2.26 -11.75
C LYS A 466 24.23 -1.50 -13.04
N VAL A 467 22.97 -1.49 -13.49
CA VAL A 467 22.55 -0.73 -14.68
C VAL A 467 22.48 0.78 -14.41
N GLN A 468 22.30 1.21 -13.15
CA GLN A 468 22.04 2.61 -12.80
C GLN A 468 23.11 3.25 -11.89
N CYS A 469 23.74 2.47 -11.01
CA CYS A 469 24.92 2.84 -10.27
C CYS A 469 26.03 1.83 -10.58
N GLU A 470 27.06 2.30 -11.29
CA GLU A 470 28.22 1.51 -11.69
C GLU A 470 28.98 0.93 -10.48
N ASP A 471 28.81 1.54 -9.29
CA ASP A 471 29.47 1.19 -8.03
C ASP A 471 28.59 1.53 -6.79
N GLY A 472 28.56 0.65 -5.79
CA GLY A 472 27.91 0.87 -4.49
C GLY A 472 28.47 2.05 -3.69
N MET A 473 29.73 2.42 -3.88
CA MET A 473 30.31 3.63 -3.28
C MET A 473 29.66 4.90 -3.82
N ARG A 474 29.40 4.95 -5.13
CA ARG A 474 28.69 6.08 -5.75
C ARG A 474 27.27 6.21 -5.22
N PHE A 475 26.57 5.09 -5.03
CA PHE A 475 25.26 5.09 -4.40
C PHE A 475 25.32 5.64 -2.97
N MET A 476 26.31 5.19 -2.18
CA MET A 476 26.53 5.70 -0.82
C MET A 476 26.72 7.22 -0.81
N GLU A 477 27.53 7.78 -1.71
CA GLU A 477 27.71 9.23 -1.82
C GLU A 477 26.40 9.99 -2.08
N LEU A 478 25.57 9.46 -2.99
CA LEU A 478 24.27 10.05 -3.31
C LEU A 478 23.35 10.03 -2.08
N GLN A 479 23.23 8.89 -1.41
CA GLN A 479 22.38 8.79 -0.21
C GLN A 479 22.90 9.65 0.95
N LEU A 480 24.23 9.79 1.12
CA LEU A 480 24.80 10.69 2.13
C LEU A 480 24.53 12.17 1.80
N LYS A 481 24.52 12.54 0.52
CA LYS A 481 24.12 13.89 0.08
C LYS A 481 22.64 14.14 0.38
N ASP A 482 21.78 13.17 0.09
CA ASP A 482 20.34 13.28 0.33
C ASP A 482 20.05 13.35 1.83
N SER A 483 20.70 12.52 2.64
CA SER A 483 20.63 12.59 4.10
C SER A 483 20.90 13.99 4.64
N LYS A 484 21.94 14.68 4.13
CA LYS A 484 22.23 16.08 4.51
C LYS A 484 21.13 17.05 4.09
N ALA A 485 20.54 16.88 2.92
CA ALA A 485 19.43 17.72 2.46
C ALA A 485 18.20 17.54 3.37
N TRP A 486 17.88 16.30 3.72
CA TRP A 486 16.78 15.96 4.63
C TRP A 486 17.01 16.51 6.05
N LEU A 487 18.23 16.39 6.61
CA LEU A 487 18.56 16.96 7.92
C LEU A 487 18.36 18.47 7.97
N LYS A 488 18.70 19.20 6.90
CA LYS A 488 18.43 20.64 6.82
C LYS A 488 16.93 20.97 6.89
N ILE A 489 16.08 20.13 6.30
CA ILE A 489 14.62 20.28 6.42
C ILE A 489 14.17 19.96 7.84
N ALA A 490 14.71 18.91 8.46
CA ALA A 490 14.42 18.59 9.86
C ALA A 490 14.75 19.76 10.79
N GLU A 491 15.90 20.42 10.59
CA GLU A 491 16.28 21.62 11.34
C GLU A 491 15.27 22.75 11.18
N GLN A 492 14.80 23.03 9.95
CA GLN A 492 13.79 24.06 9.70
C GLN A 492 12.47 23.78 10.45
N PHE A 493 12.01 22.53 10.44
CA PHE A 493 10.84 22.13 11.22
C PHE A 493 11.06 22.27 12.73
N ASN A 494 12.26 21.95 13.22
CA ASN A 494 12.60 22.10 14.63
C ASN A 494 12.63 23.58 15.05
N GLU A 495 13.30 24.44 14.28
CA GLU A 495 13.33 25.88 14.51
C GLU A 495 11.92 26.47 14.52
N TRP A 496 11.10 26.06 13.56
CA TRP A 496 9.71 26.50 13.51
C TRP A 496 8.89 25.99 14.70
N SER A 497 9.13 24.76 15.18
CA SER A 497 8.49 24.24 16.39
C SER A 497 8.76 25.10 17.63
N ILE A 498 9.98 25.62 17.76
CA ILE A 498 10.36 26.54 18.85
C ILE A 498 9.60 27.87 18.72
N GLN A 499 9.44 28.38 17.50
CA GLN A 499 8.67 29.60 17.25
C GLN A 499 7.18 29.43 17.55
N LEU A 500 6.60 28.28 17.22
CA LEU A 500 5.22 27.94 17.57
C LEU A 500 5.01 27.89 19.09
N ASP A 501 5.94 27.29 19.82
CA ASP A 501 5.88 27.21 21.28
C ASP A 501 5.99 28.61 21.91
N ALA A 502 6.95 29.43 21.45
CA ALA A 502 7.09 30.82 21.86
C ALA A 502 5.84 31.68 21.54
N ALA A 503 5.11 31.31 20.49
CA ALA A 503 3.85 31.94 20.10
C ALA A 503 2.62 31.40 20.87
N GLY A 504 2.80 30.47 21.81
CA GLY A 504 1.74 29.85 22.61
C GLY A 504 0.96 28.74 21.90
N ASN A 505 1.37 28.32 20.70
CA ASN A 505 0.77 27.18 20.01
C ASN A 505 1.51 25.88 20.32
N MET A 506 1.36 25.40 21.56
CA MET A 506 2.03 24.18 22.04
C MET A 506 1.63 22.92 21.25
N ALA A 507 0.38 22.85 20.76
CA ALA A 507 -0.08 21.70 19.98
C ALA A 507 0.60 21.63 18.60
N GLY A 508 0.62 22.75 17.88
CA GLY A 508 1.36 22.89 16.63
C GLY A 508 2.85 22.66 16.82
N ALA A 509 3.45 23.19 17.90
CA ALA A 509 4.86 23.01 18.22
C ALA A 509 5.24 21.52 18.39
N ARG A 510 4.46 20.75 19.16
CA ARG A 510 4.68 19.30 19.32
C ARG A 510 4.60 18.55 18.00
N LEU A 511 3.64 18.93 17.15
CA LEU A 511 3.46 18.33 15.83
C LEU A 511 4.65 18.62 14.90
N ALA A 512 5.08 19.89 14.81
CA ALA A 512 6.24 20.29 14.02
C ALA A 512 7.55 19.65 14.53
N LYS A 513 7.73 19.55 15.86
CA LYS A 513 8.89 18.85 16.45
C LYS A 513 8.90 17.36 16.08
N ARG A 514 7.75 16.69 16.13
CA ARG A 514 7.65 15.29 15.72
C ARG A 514 7.99 15.11 14.25
N GLU A 515 7.49 15.98 13.38
CA GLU A 515 7.80 15.97 11.95
C GLU A 515 9.30 16.18 11.70
N SER A 516 9.94 17.10 12.43
CA SER A 516 11.40 17.25 12.41
C SER A 516 12.12 15.93 12.75
N LEU A 517 11.73 15.28 13.85
CA LEU A 517 12.32 14.00 14.27
C LEU A 517 12.10 12.88 13.24
N ASN A 518 10.93 12.82 12.62
CA ASN A 518 10.64 11.85 11.55
C ASN A 518 11.51 12.09 10.31
N ILE A 519 11.67 13.34 9.89
CA ILE A 519 12.54 13.71 8.76
C ILE A 519 14.00 13.39 9.11
N ALA A 520 14.44 13.66 10.35
CA ALA A 520 15.79 13.32 10.80
C ALA A 520 16.04 11.81 10.82
N LEU A 521 15.07 11.02 11.30
CA LEU A 521 15.17 9.57 11.25
C LEU A 521 15.22 9.06 9.80
N ALA A 522 14.37 9.59 8.92
CA ALA A 522 14.40 9.26 7.49
C ALA A 522 15.77 9.56 6.87
N ALA A 523 16.38 10.70 7.23
CA ALA A 523 17.71 11.07 6.78
C ALA A 523 18.80 10.06 7.21
N GLU A 524 18.78 9.61 8.46
CA GLU A 524 19.71 8.58 8.94
C GLU A 524 19.50 7.25 8.23
N LEU A 525 18.24 6.88 7.97
CA LEU A 525 17.90 5.64 7.28
C LEU A 525 18.32 5.67 5.81
N ILE A 526 18.15 6.80 5.12
CA ILE A 526 18.67 7.02 3.76
C ILE A 526 20.18 6.78 3.74
N ALA A 527 20.92 7.39 4.68
CA ALA A 527 22.36 7.19 4.79
C ALA A 527 22.73 5.72 5.05
N SER A 528 21.99 5.01 5.92
CA SER A 528 22.20 3.58 6.19
C SER A 528 21.97 2.72 4.95
N GLN A 529 20.98 3.02 4.10
CA GLN A 529 20.82 2.32 2.81
C GLN A 529 22.07 2.47 1.93
N GLY A 530 22.63 3.68 1.88
CA GLY A 530 23.90 3.96 1.20
C GLY A 530 25.05 3.14 1.77
N ARG A 531 25.23 3.14 3.09
CA ARG A 531 26.29 2.39 3.79
C ARG A 531 26.18 0.87 3.59
N THR A 532 24.96 0.33 3.48
CA THR A 532 24.77 -1.09 3.14
C THR A 532 25.40 -1.44 1.79
N LEU A 533 25.17 -0.65 0.74
CA LEU A 533 25.77 -0.94 -0.57
C LEU A 533 27.26 -0.56 -0.63
N GLY A 534 27.68 0.51 0.05
CA GLY A 534 29.10 0.87 0.16
C GLY A 534 29.92 -0.21 0.86
N SER A 535 29.42 -0.77 1.97
CA SER A 535 30.09 -1.86 2.69
C SER A 535 30.12 -3.16 1.87
N LEU A 536 29.03 -3.51 1.17
CA LEU A 536 29.02 -4.66 0.27
C LEU A 536 30.07 -4.51 -0.85
N HIS A 537 30.18 -3.31 -1.42
CA HIS A 537 31.21 -3.02 -2.42
C HIS A 537 32.62 -3.20 -1.83
N ALA A 538 32.92 -2.54 -0.70
CA ALA A 538 34.22 -2.64 -0.03
C ALA A 538 34.58 -4.08 0.36
N TYR A 539 33.60 -4.86 0.82
CA TYR A 539 33.77 -6.28 1.11
C TYR A 539 34.15 -7.08 -0.14
N ASN A 540 33.42 -6.88 -1.25
CA ASN A 540 33.66 -7.60 -2.51
C ASN A 540 34.98 -7.22 -3.19
N THR A 541 35.47 -5.99 -3.00
CA THR A 541 36.76 -5.53 -3.56
C THR A 541 37.95 -5.80 -2.64
N GLY A 542 37.71 -6.31 -1.43
CA GLY A 542 38.75 -6.55 -0.44
C GLY A 542 39.30 -5.27 0.22
N ASP A 543 38.60 -4.13 0.09
CA ASP A 543 38.95 -2.88 0.75
C ASP A 543 38.52 -2.91 2.23
N THR A 544 39.34 -3.58 3.03
CA THR A 544 39.11 -3.77 4.47
C THR A 544 39.10 -2.45 5.25
N GLN A 545 39.87 -1.45 4.81
CA GLN A 545 39.92 -0.14 5.47
C GLN A 545 38.60 0.60 5.30
N SER A 546 38.11 0.71 4.06
CA SER A 546 36.82 1.36 3.78
C SER A 546 35.68 0.58 4.43
N LEU A 547 35.71 -0.75 4.37
CA LEU A 547 34.72 -1.60 5.03
C LEU A 547 34.63 -1.30 6.54
N GLY A 548 35.78 -1.26 7.22
CA GLY A 548 35.85 -0.95 8.65
C GLY A 548 35.28 0.42 8.98
N GLN A 549 35.66 1.45 8.21
CA GLN A 549 35.18 2.82 8.39
C GLN A 549 33.67 2.95 8.17
N ILE A 550 33.11 2.27 7.16
CA ILE A 550 31.69 2.31 6.87
C ILE A 550 30.87 1.65 7.99
N ILE A 551 31.33 0.51 8.51
CA ILE A 551 30.64 -0.20 9.60
C ILE A 551 30.69 0.63 10.90
N ASP A 552 31.82 1.25 11.21
CA ASP A 552 31.98 2.11 12.38
C ASP A 552 30.99 3.30 12.33
N GLN A 553 30.91 3.97 11.17
CA GLN A 553 29.94 5.04 10.95
C GLN A 553 28.48 4.57 10.99
N GLU A 554 28.19 3.33 10.57
CA GLU A 554 26.86 2.75 10.66
C GLU A 554 26.46 2.44 12.11
N ILE A 555 27.40 2.01 12.96
CA ILE A 555 27.17 1.84 14.40
C ILE A 555 26.73 3.17 15.01
N ASP A 556 27.50 4.24 14.79
CA ASP A 556 27.16 5.58 15.28
C ASP A 556 25.80 6.06 14.76
N ALA A 557 25.51 5.79 13.48
CA ALA A 557 24.22 6.13 12.87
C ALA A 557 23.05 5.40 13.53
N ARG A 558 23.20 4.11 13.82
CA ARG A 558 22.15 3.33 14.49
C ARG A 558 21.92 3.77 15.92
N GLU A 559 22.98 4.17 16.63
CA GLU A 559 22.82 4.76 17.96
C GLU A 559 22.03 6.07 17.90
N ARG A 560 22.29 6.94 16.91
CA ARG A 560 21.44 8.13 16.67
C ARG A 560 20.01 7.77 16.30
N GLN A 561 19.79 6.75 15.46
CA GLN A 561 18.44 6.28 15.11
C GLN A 561 17.67 5.78 16.34
N LEU A 562 18.34 5.12 17.29
CA LEU A 562 17.74 4.71 18.57
C LEU A 562 17.38 5.91 19.45
N LEU A 563 18.24 6.94 19.50
CA LEU A 563 17.95 8.18 20.23
C LEU A 563 16.72 8.90 19.65
N ILE A 564 16.70 9.12 18.33
CA ILE A 564 15.58 9.76 17.63
C ILE A 564 14.29 8.95 17.83
N THR A 565 14.37 7.63 17.74
CA THR A 565 13.23 6.73 18.00
C THR A 565 12.70 6.88 19.43
N GLY A 566 13.58 6.98 20.42
CA GLY A 566 13.19 7.23 21.82
C GLY A 566 12.48 8.57 22.00
N GLU A 567 12.87 9.59 21.25
CA GLU A 567 12.21 10.91 21.27
C GLU A 567 10.86 10.94 20.54
N LEU A 568 10.68 10.14 19.49
CA LEU A 568 9.42 10.01 18.77
C LEU A 568 8.33 9.31 19.61
N GLY A 569 8.73 8.43 20.53
CA GLY A 569 7.85 7.72 21.46
C GLY A 569 7.25 6.42 20.90
N ASP A 570 6.38 5.80 21.69
CA ASP A 570 5.85 4.48 21.40
C ASP A 570 5.09 4.38 20.07
N GLY A 571 5.34 3.32 19.31
CA GLY A 571 4.71 3.09 18.00
C GLY A 571 5.32 3.91 16.87
N ALA A 572 6.44 4.59 17.11
CA ALA A 572 7.23 5.33 16.13
C ALA A 572 8.64 4.75 16.02
N GLY A 573 9.32 5.03 14.90
CA GLY A 573 10.74 4.76 14.75
C GLY A 573 11.06 3.30 14.41
N ILE A 574 12.31 2.92 14.69
CA ILE A 574 12.88 1.60 14.40
C ILE A 574 12.69 0.62 15.56
N ASN A 575 12.78 -0.69 15.28
CA ASN A 575 12.74 -1.70 16.34
C ASN A 575 14.01 -1.66 17.21
N VAL A 576 13.89 -1.08 18.41
CA VAL A 576 15.01 -0.87 19.35
C VAL A 576 15.79 -2.15 19.65
N ARG A 577 15.09 -3.26 19.90
CA ARG A 577 15.72 -4.55 20.25
C ARG A 577 16.57 -5.07 19.10
N LEU A 578 16.01 -5.10 17.89
CA LEU A 578 16.70 -5.66 16.73
C LEU A 578 17.87 -4.78 16.29
N VAL A 579 17.72 -3.45 16.35
CA VAL A 579 18.80 -2.53 16.00
C VAL A 579 19.93 -2.54 17.02
N SER A 580 19.62 -2.70 18.31
CA SER A 580 20.63 -2.89 19.35
C SER A 580 21.41 -4.20 19.16
N GLU A 581 20.72 -5.29 18.79
CA GLU A 581 21.37 -6.57 18.44
C GLU A 581 22.28 -6.40 17.20
N ASP A 582 21.84 -5.66 16.18
CA ASP A 582 22.67 -5.38 15.01
C ASP A 582 23.93 -4.56 15.36
N ILE A 583 23.81 -3.54 16.22
CA ILE A 583 24.97 -2.76 16.71
C ILE A 583 25.98 -3.69 17.41
N GLN A 584 25.51 -4.58 18.27
CA GLN A 584 26.37 -5.54 18.98
C GLN A 584 27.08 -6.48 18.00
N ASN A 585 26.36 -7.03 17.01
CA ASN A 585 26.95 -7.89 15.99
C ASN A 585 28.00 -7.15 15.14
N MET A 586 27.76 -5.89 14.76
CA MET A 586 28.72 -5.09 14.01
C MET A 586 29.95 -4.73 14.84
N ARG A 587 29.79 -4.40 16.13
CA ARG A 587 30.90 -4.18 17.06
C ARG A 587 31.75 -5.44 17.25
N LEU A 588 31.11 -6.59 17.41
CA LEU A 588 31.80 -7.88 17.48
C LEU A 588 32.58 -8.14 16.18
N TYR A 589 31.96 -7.90 15.03
CA TYR A 589 32.61 -8.08 13.74
C TYR A 589 33.85 -7.21 13.58
N LEU A 590 33.75 -5.91 13.87
CA LEU A 590 34.87 -4.96 13.76
C LEU A 590 36.01 -5.23 14.74
N SER A 591 35.70 -5.71 15.95
CA SER A 591 36.70 -5.92 17.00
C SER A 591 37.37 -7.29 16.97
N HIS A 592 36.95 -8.19 16.08
CA HIS A 592 37.47 -9.55 16.00
C HIS A 592 38.80 -9.60 15.25
N ASP A 593 39.77 -10.36 15.76
CA ASP A 593 41.12 -10.49 15.17
C ASP A 593 41.13 -11.03 13.73
N ALA A 594 40.08 -11.75 13.35
CA ALA A 594 39.90 -12.33 12.02
C ALA A 594 39.15 -11.41 11.03
N PHE A 595 38.91 -10.14 11.33
CA PHE A 595 38.24 -9.22 10.41
C PHE A 595 39.00 -9.11 9.06
N PRO A 596 38.32 -9.19 7.89
CA PRO A 596 36.87 -9.30 7.66
C PRO A 596 36.31 -10.75 7.55
N ASP A 597 37.14 -11.77 7.73
CA ASP A 597 36.82 -13.19 7.52
C ASP A 597 36.31 -13.89 8.80
N VAL A 598 35.48 -13.20 9.58
CA VAL A 598 34.90 -13.73 10.83
C VAL A 598 33.86 -14.82 10.52
N ASP A 599 33.87 -15.91 11.30
CA ASP A 599 32.93 -17.03 11.15
C ASP A 599 31.48 -16.60 11.43
N ASP A 600 30.56 -16.93 10.52
CA ASP A 600 29.14 -16.60 10.61
C ASP A 600 28.49 -17.22 11.87
N ALA A 601 29.04 -18.32 12.40
CA ALA A 601 28.53 -19.00 13.59
C ALA A 601 28.65 -18.16 14.88
N LEU A 602 29.43 -17.07 14.87
CA LEU A 602 29.64 -16.19 16.02
C LEU A 602 28.53 -15.14 16.18
N PHE A 603 27.66 -14.95 15.18
CA PHE A 603 26.61 -13.95 15.21
C PHE A 603 25.25 -14.58 15.55
N SER A 604 24.50 -13.91 16.42
CA SER A 604 23.14 -14.30 16.80
C SER A 604 22.13 -13.33 16.22
N PHE A 605 21.05 -13.87 15.66
CA PHE A 605 19.93 -13.09 15.13
C PHE A 605 18.61 -13.52 15.77
N THR A 606 17.98 -12.58 16.47
CA THR A 606 16.56 -12.67 16.79
C THR A 606 15.77 -12.77 15.48
N ALA A 607 14.96 -13.82 15.36
CA ALA A 607 14.08 -14.00 14.22
C ALA A 607 13.12 -12.80 14.12
N THR A 608 13.16 -12.14 12.98
CA THR A 608 12.22 -11.09 12.63
C THR A 608 10.88 -11.73 12.29
N PRO A 609 9.77 -11.33 12.93
CA PRO A 609 8.48 -12.01 12.75
C PRO A 609 7.95 -11.96 11.30
N TYR A 610 8.54 -11.16 10.42
CA TYR A 610 8.11 -10.97 9.03
C TYR A 610 9.23 -10.72 8.00
N THR A 611 10.47 -11.15 8.23
CA THR A 611 11.49 -11.09 7.16
C THR A 611 11.33 -12.25 6.19
N VAL A 612 11.04 -11.84 4.94
CA VAL A 612 11.34 -12.43 3.62
C VAL A 612 11.71 -13.91 3.54
#